data_AF-E9GB54-F1
#
_entry.id   AF-E9GB54-F1
#
_cell.length_a   1.000
_cell.length_b   1.000
_cell.length_c   1.000
_cell.angle_alpha   90.00
_cell.angle_beta   90.00
_cell.angle_gamma   90.00
#
_symmetry.space_group_name_H-M   'P 1'
#
loop_
_entity.id
_entity.type
_entity.pdbx_description
1 polymer ?
#
loop_
_entity_poly.entity_id
_entity_poly.type
_entity_poly.pdbx_seq_one_letter_code
_entity_poly.pdbx_strand_id
1 'polypeptide(L)'
;MANLVEPILRTRFTDMTAPVFSFQMHPCKEFEMRYVSCMEAYGKSLGKEKCMDLKLDLNECVFSDKQLFRVLAMQKERERQYKAGERTSENYYGPIPKPDSY
;
A
#
# COMPACT_ATOMS: atom_id res chain seq x y z
N MET A 1 0.02 -22.42 1.36
CA MET A 1 0.47 -21.01 1.50
C MET A 1 1.28 -20.91 2.79
N ALA A 2 2.60 -20.81 2.66
CA ALA A 2 3.51 -20.65 3.79
C ALA A 2 3.28 -19.27 4.43
N ASN A 3 3.22 -19.23 5.76
CA ASN A 3 3.13 -17.97 6.51
C ASN A 3 4.53 -17.34 6.48
N LEU A 4 4.67 -16.18 5.86
CA LEU A 4 5.93 -15.42 5.84
C LEU A 4 6.34 -14.89 7.21
N VAL A 5 5.44 -14.96 8.20
CA VAL A 5 5.62 -14.36 9.53
C VAL A 5 6.36 -15.29 10.50
N GLU A 6 6.36 -16.61 10.27
CA GLU A 6 7.07 -17.55 11.14
C GLU A 6 7.78 -18.65 10.35
N PRO A 7 9.12 -18.82 10.52
CA PRO A 7 9.83 -19.91 9.89
C PRO A 7 9.34 -21.25 10.46
N ILE A 8 9.16 -22.23 9.56
CA ILE A 8 8.70 -23.59 9.91
C ILE A 8 9.64 -24.25 10.94
N LEU A 9 10.91 -23.83 10.95
CA LEU A 9 11.91 -24.23 11.93
C LEU A 9 12.61 -22.97 12.46
N ARG A 10 12.42 -22.62 13.74
CA ARG A 10 13.14 -21.52 14.38
C ARG A 10 14.56 -21.97 14.76
N THR A 11 15.55 -21.35 14.14
CA THR A 11 17.00 -21.56 14.37
C THR A 11 17.72 -20.21 14.40
N ARG A 12 18.95 -20.18 14.93
CA ARG A 12 19.78 -18.96 14.94
C ARG A 12 19.99 -18.37 13.54
N PHE A 13 20.05 -19.21 12.50
CA PHE A 13 20.20 -18.75 11.12
C PHE A 13 18.91 -18.17 10.55
N THR A 14 17.75 -18.75 10.87
CA THR A 14 16.46 -18.19 10.44
C THR A 14 16.11 -16.89 11.16
N ASP A 15 16.54 -16.75 12.43
CA ASP A 15 16.36 -15.49 13.17
C ASP A 15 17.26 -14.38 12.60
N MET A 16 18.48 -14.71 12.14
CA MET A 16 19.35 -13.75 11.46
C MET A 16 18.81 -13.27 10.11
N THR A 17 18.09 -14.13 9.36
CA THR A 17 17.53 -13.78 8.06
C THR A 17 16.08 -13.29 8.12
N ALA A 18 15.44 -13.36 9.30
CA ALA A 18 14.08 -12.86 9.50
C ALA A 18 13.87 -11.39 9.07
N PRO A 19 14.82 -10.44 9.32
CA PRO A 19 14.65 -9.05 8.89
C PRO A 19 14.58 -8.87 7.38
N VAL A 20 15.16 -9.79 6.60
CA VAL A 20 15.18 -9.74 5.12
C VAL A 20 13.78 -9.87 4.53
N PHE A 21 12.88 -10.57 5.23
CA PHE A 21 11.51 -10.78 4.81
C PHE A 21 10.50 -9.84 5.49
N SER A 22 10.99 -8.97 6.38
CA SER A 22 10.17 -8.02 7.13
C SER A 22 10.30 -6.60 6.58
N PHE A 23 9.24 -5.81 6.67
CA PHE A 23 9.20 -4.40 6.28
C PHE A 23 9.61 -3.45 7.42
N GLN A 24 10.28 -3.95 8.47
CA GLN A 24 10.63 -3.17 9.67
C GLN A 24 11.54 -1.97 9.39
N MET A 25 12.37 -2.06 8.34
CA MET A 25 13.24 -0.96 7.87
C MET A 25 12.61 -0.15 6.71
N HIS A 26 11.39 -0.48 6.30
CA HIS A 26 10.66 0.18 5.21
C HIS A 26 9.71 1.26 5.78
N PRO A 27 9.37 2.32 5.02
CA PRO A 27 8.31 3.26 5.41
C PRO A 27 6.96 2.60 5.72
N CYS A 28 6.72 1.39 5.20
CA CYS A 28 5.49 0.63 5.42
C CYS A 28 5.47 -0.19 6.73
N LYS A 29 6.47 -0.03 7.61
CA LYS A 29 6.56 -0.77 8.88
C LYS A 29 5.29 -0.69 9.72
N GLU A 30 4.62 0.47 9.74
CA GLU A 30 3.41 0.67 10.56
C GLU A 30 2.23 -0.15 10.05
N PHE A 31 2.10 -0.29 8.73
CA PHE A 31 1.09 -1.15 8.12
C PHE A 31 1.39 -2.63 8.37
N GLU A 32 2.66 -3.01 8.32
CA GLU A 32 3.10 -4.36 8.66
C GLU A 32 2.77 -4.69 10.12
N MET A 33 3.11 -3.80 11.06
CA MET A 33 2.82 -4.00 12.48
C MET A 33 1.32 -4.15 12.76
N ARG A 34 0.46 -3.32 12.13
CA ARG A 34 -1.01 -3.47 12.27
C ARG A 34 -1.51 -4.81 11.75
N TYR A 35 -1.03 -5.24 10.58
CA TYR A 35 -1.43 -6.53 10.01
C TYR A 35 -0.97 -7.70 10.88
N VAL A 36 0.28 -7.67 11.37
CA VAL A 36 0.84 -8.71 12.25
C VAL A 36 0.06 -8.77 13.57
N SER A 37 -0.20 -7.65 14.23
CA SER A 37 -0.99 -7.64 15.48
C SER A 37 -2.41 -8.18 15.30
N CYS A 38 -3.05 -7.93 14.14
CA CYS A 38 -4.35 -8.53 13.84
C CYS A 38 -4.23 -10.06 13.64
N MET A 39 -3.21 -10.51 12.92
CA MET A 39 -2.95 -11.93 12.69
C MET A 39 -2.60 -12.67 13.99
N GLU A 40 -1.91 -12.02 14.92
CA GLU A 40 -1.63 -12.54 16.26
C GLU A 40 -2.91 -12.68 17.10
N ALA A 41 -3.83 -11.71 17.01
CA ALA A 41 -5.09 -11.75 17.76
C ALA A 41 -6.08 -12.83 17.26
N TYR A 42 -6.22 -12.99 15.93
CA TYR A 42 -7.21 -13.89 15.33
C TYR A 42 -6.65 -15.24 14.86
N GLY A 43 -5.34 -15.37 14.74
CA GLY A 43 -4.70 -16.54 14.17
C GLY A 43 -4.99 -16.73 12.67
N LYS A 44 -4.49 -17.85 12.12
CA LYS A 44 -4.49 -18.08 10.66
C LYS A 44 -5.87 -18.25 10.04
N SER A 45 -6.79 -18.91 10.73
CA SER A 45 -8.11 -19.26 10.19
C SER A 45 -9.00 -18.03 10.05
N LEU A 46 -9.21 -17.32 11.16
CA LEU A 46 -10.06 -16.13 11.23
C LEU A 46 -9.36 -14.89 10.67
N GLY A 47 -8.04 -14.80 10.81
CA GLY A 47 -7.26 -13.65 10.35
C GLY A 47 -7.31 -13.44 8.83
N LYS A 48 -7.52 -14.50 8.03
CA LYS A 48 -7.66 -14.37 6.57
C LYS A 48 -8.83 -13.46 6.18
N GLU A 49 -9.93 -13.53 6.92
CA GLU A 49 -11.12 -12.72 6.65
C GLU A 49 -11.09 -11.42 7.45
N LYS A 50 -10.78 -11.50 8.75
CA LYS A 50 -10.83 -10.35 9.66
C LYS A 50 -9.70 -9.33 9.44
N CYS A 51 -8.53 -9.77 8.99
CA CYS A 51 -7.36 -8.90 8.76
C CYS A 51 -7.16 -8.55 7.29
N MET A 52 -8.15 -8.80 6.43
CA MET A 52 -8.02 -8.61 4.98
C MET A 52 -7.77 -7.14 4.62
N ASP A 53 -8.45 -6.20 5.28
CA ASP A 53 -8.28 -4.77 5.01
C ASP A 53 -6.85 -4.30 5.34
N LEU A 54 -6.32 -4.71 6.49
CA LEU A 54 -4.94 -4.39 6.90
C LEU A 54 -3.90 -5.00 5.96
N LYS A 55 -4.18 -6.20 5.43
CA LYS A 55 -3.34 -6.82 4.42
C LYS A 55 -3.36 -6.02 3.11
N LEU A 56 -4.54 -5.55 2.70
CA LEU A 56 -4.69 -4.73 1.50
C LEU A 56 -3.98 -3.38 1.64
N ASP A 57 -4.00 -2.78 2.82
CA ASP A 57 -3.28 -1.54 3.11
C ASP A 57 -1.76 -1.75 3.08
N LEU A 58 -1.25 -2.84 3.67
CA LEU A 58 0.17 -3.20 3.56
C LEU A 58 0.58 -3.40 2.10
N ASN A 59 -0.21 -4.14 1.33
CA ASN A 59 0.05 -4.34 -0.09
C ASN A 59 0.01 -3.03 -0.88
N GLU A 60 -0.94 -2.14 -0.57
CA GLU A 60 -1.03 -0.83 -1.21
C GLU A 60 0.21 0.00 -0.91
N CYS A 61 0.69 0.02 0.32
CA CYS A 61 1.91 0.74 0.68
C CYS A 61 3.15 0.18 -0.05
N VAL A 62 3.25 -1.15 -0.21
CA VAL A 62 4.40 -1.81 -0.85
C VAL A 62 4.40 -1.64 -2.37
N PHE A 63 3.24 -1.76 -3.03
CA PHE A 63 3.15 -1.76 -4.49
C PHE A 63 2.65 -0.43 -5.08
N SER A 64 1.96 0.38 -4.29
CA SER A 64 1.36 1.66 -4.70
C SER A 64 0.36 1.55 -5.88
N ASP A 65 -0.22 0.36 -6.10
CA ASP A 65 -1.09 0.08 -7.25
C ASP A 65 -2.30 1.02 -7.31
N LYS A 66 -3.01 1.18 -6.19
CA LYS A 66 -4.21 2.03 -6.14
C LYS A 66 -3.86 3.50 -6.37
N GLN A 67 -2.79 3.99 -5.75
CA GLN A 67 -2.29 5.34 -5.97
C GLN A 67 -1.94 5.58 -7.45
N LEU A 68 -1.24 4.63 -8.08
CA LEU A 68 -0.88 4.70 -9.50
C LEU A 68 -2.12 4.74 -10.39
N PHE A 69 -3.07 3.81 -10.19
CA PHE A 69 -4.31 3.79 -10.97
C PHE A 69 -5.13 5.07 -10.79
N ARG A 70 -5.13 5.65 -9.58
CA ARG A 70 -5.78 6.95 -9.33
C ARG A 70 -5.14 8.05 -10.17
N VAL A 71 -3.82 8.13 -10.21
CA VAL A 71 -3.09 9.13 -11.01
C VAL A 71 -3.37 8.94 -12.51
N LEU A 72 -3.33 7.70 -13.01
CA LEU A 72 -3.61 7.39 -14.40
C LEU A 72 -5.06 7.75 -14.78
N ALA A 73 -6.04 7.48 -13.91
CA ALA A 73 -7.42 7.86 -14.13
C ALA A 73 -7.59 9.38 -14.20
N MET A 74 -6.94 10.13 -13.30
CA MET A 74 -6.95 11.60 -13.32
C MET A 74 -6.30 12.17 -14.58
N GLN A 75 -5.22 11.56 -15.07
CA GLN A 75 -4.56 11.96 -16.32
C GLN A 75 -5.45 11.68 -17.53
N LYS A 76 -6.06 10.49 -17.60
CA LYS A 76 -6.97 10.11 -18.69
C LYS A 76 -8.17 11.05 -18.78
N GLU A 77 -8.77 11.40 -17.65
CA GLU A 77 -9.90 12.34 -17.63
C GLU A 77 -9.47 13.76 -18.04
N ARG A 78 -8.29 14.20 -17.63
CA ARG A 78 -7.73 15.49 -18.07
C ARG A 78 -7.54 15.53 -19.59
N GLU A 79 -6.97 14.49 -20.17
CA GLU A 79 -6.81 14.39 -21.62
C GLU A 79 -8.15 14.37 -22.36
N ARG A 80 -9.16 13.68 -21.80
CA ARG A 80 -10.53 13.68 -22.33
C ARG A 80 -11.08 15.10 -22.41
N GLN A 81 -11.00 15.86 -21.30
CA GLN A 81 -11.50 17.23 -21.21
C GLN A 81 -10.76 18.18 -22.16
N TYR A 82 -9.45 18.01 -22.31
CA TYR A 82 -8.67 18.79 -23.26
C TYR A 82 -9.07 18.49 -24.72
N LYS A 83 -9.22 17.22 -25.09
CA LYS A 83 -9.67 16.81 -26.43
C LYS A 83 -11.10 17.25 -26.74
N ALA A 84 -11.96 17.31 -25.74
CA ALA A 84 -13.34 17.81 -25.87
C ALA A 84 -13.44 19.35 -25.95
N GLY A 85 -12.34 20.08 -25.72
CA GLY A 85 -12.34 21.54 -25.66
C GLY A 85 -12.93 22.12 -24.36
N GLU A 86 -13.25 21.28 -23.37
CA GLU A 86 -13.71 21.70 -22.04
C GLU A 86 -12.60 22.39 -21.23
N ARG A 87 -11.32 22.13 -21.56
CA ARG A 87 -10.13 22.74 -20.94
C ARG A 87 -9.22 23.38 -21.99
N THR A 88 -8.73 24.58 -21.69
CA THR A 88 -7.70 25.28 -22.48
C THR A 88 -6.29 24.77 -22.15
N SER A 89 -5.31 25.01 -23.03
CA SER A 89 -3.92 24.59 -22.82
C SER A 89 -3.29 25.27 -21.60
N GLU A 90 -3.68 26.52 -21.31
CA GLU A 90 -3.24 27.28 -20.13
C GLU A 90 -3.72 26.65 -18.82
N ASN A 91 -4.93 26.08 -18.81
CA ASN A 91 -5.54 25.42 -17.65
C ASN A 91 -5.44 23.89 -17.72
N TYR A 92 -4.48 23.35 -18.48
CA TYR A 92 -4.30 21.91 -18.64
C TYR A 92 -3.91 21.26 -17.31
N TYR A 93 -3.00 21.88 -16.58
CA TYR A 93 -2.74 21.57 -15.17
C TYR A 93 -3.58 22.51 -14.30
N GLY A 94 -4.20 21.96 -13.25
CA GLY A 94 -4.90 22.78 -12.27
C GLY A 94 -3.93 23.73 -11.55
N PRO A 95 -4.44 24.79 -10.89
CA PRO A 95 -3.61 25.69 -10.13
C PRO A 95 -2.88 24.92 -9.03
N ILE A 96 -1.69 25.43 -8.66
CA ILE A 96 -0.93 24.89 -7.54
C ILE A 96 -1.83 24.93 -6.30
N PRO A 97 -2.01 23.81 -5.58
CA PRO A 97 -2.78 23.80 -4.36
C PRO A 97 -2.22 24.83 -3.37
N LYS A 98 -3.09 25.51 -2.62
CA LYS A 98 -2.64 26.49 -1.62
C LYS A 98 -1.72 25.80 -0.59
N PRO A 99 -0.71 26.50 -0.04
CA PRO A 99 0.20 25.91 0.95
C PRO A 99 -0.52 25.21 2.11
N ASP A 100 -1.69 25.72 2.51
CA ASP A 100 -2.49 25.22 3.65
C ASP A 100 -3.61 24.25 3.23
N SER A 101 -3.47 23.55 2.12
CA SER A 101 -4.54 22.67 1.58
C SER A 101 -4.49 21.23 2.10
N TYR A 102 -3.73 20.96 3.15
CA TYR A 102 -3.55 19.63 3.76
C TYR A 102 -4.11 19.53 5.17
#